data_AF-A0A834EFD7-F1
#
_entry.id   AF-A0A834EFD7-F1
#
_cell.length_a   1.000
_cell.length_b   1.000
_cell.length_c   1.000
_cell.angle_alpha   90.00
_cell.angle_beta   90.00
_cell.angle_gamma   90.00
#
_symmetry.space_group_name_H-M   'P 1'
#
loop_
_entity.id
_entity.type
_entity.pdbx_description
1 polymer ?
#
loop_
_entity_poly.entity_id
_entity_poly.type
_entity_poly.pdbx_seq_one_letter_code
_entity_poly.pdbx_strand_id
1 'polypeptide(L)'
;MIDFLRFRPEQEAKPGPFEEKVILVRYDPCRSADIALVAGGSRKRWIIATENMQVGDIILNSDHIGRMAVAPREGDAHPLGALPIGTLINNVESEPGRGAQYIRAAGTCGVLLRKVNGTAIIQLPSKRQMQVCRGV
;
A
#
# COMPACT_ATOMS: atom_id res chain seq x y z
N MET A 1 -5.54 -15.22 7.23
CA MET A 1 -5.13 -13.98 7.94
C MET A 1 -4.59 -13.02 6.90
N ILE A 2 -5.02 -11.75 6.90
CA ILE A 2 -4.58 -10.72 5.93
C ILE A 2 -3.39 -9.97 6.53
N ASP A 3 -2.38 -9.72 5.70
CA ASP A 3 -1.24 -8.90 6.06
C ASP A 3 -1.48 -7.44 5.65
N PHE A 4 -1.73 -6.58 6.64
CA PHE A 4 -1.96 -5.16 6.42
C PHE A 4 -0.66 -4.34 6.36
N LEU A 5 0.50 -4.95 6.61
CA LEU A 5 1.80 -4.29 6.50
C LEU A 5 2.45 -4.68 5.16
N ARG A 6 2.31 -3.83 4.15
CA ARG A 6 2.83 -4.12 2.79
C ARG A 6 4.34 -4.22 2.79
N PHE A 7 5.04 -3.24 3.33
CA PHE A 7 6.50 -3.31 3.48
C PHE A 7 6.87 -4.04 4.78
N ARG A 8 7.08 -5.35 4.66
CA ARG A 8 7.66 -6.19 5.71
C ARG A 8 8.78 -7.00 5.04
N PRO A 9 10.06 -6.67 5.18
CA PRO A 9 11.13 -7.52 4.66
C PRO A 9 11.15 -8.86 5.42
N GLU A 10 11.64 -9.91 4.76
CA GLU A 10 11.84 -11.23 5.40
C GLU A 10 13.11 -11.19 6.26
N GLN A 11 13.10 -11.86 7.43
CA GLN A 11 14.18 -11.72 8.44
C GLN A 11 15.57 -12.13 7.93
N GLU A 12 15.62 -13.05 6.97
CA GLU A 12 16.87 -13.55 6.38
C GLU A 12 17.25 -12.84 5.07
N ALA A 13 16.34 -12.01 4.51
CA ALA A 13 16.56 -11.31 3.26
C ALA A 13 17.27 -9.95 3.49
N LYS A 14 18.01 -9.50 2.46
CA LYS A 14 18.66 -8.18 2.48
C LYS A 14 17.62 -7.08 2.75
N PRO A 15 17.92 -6.08 3.60
CA PRO A 15 17.04 -4.93 3.78
C PRO A 15 16.97 -4.17 2.46
N GLY A 16 15.78 -4.07 1.88
CA GLY A 16 15.57 -3.33 0.65
C GLY A 16 14.20 -3.56 0.02
N PRO A 17 13.90 -2.84 -1.09
CA PRO A 17 12.71 -3.05 -1.88
C PRO A 17 12.64 -4.49 -2.41
N PHE A 18 11.43 -5.05 -2.46
CA PHE A 18 11.21 -6.39 -2.96
C PHE A 18 9.92 -6.46 -3.79
N GLU A 19 9.90 -7.38 -4.74
CA GLU A 19 8.77 -7.62 -5.63
C GLU A 19 7.99 -8.87 -5.18
N GLU A 20 6.70 -8.86 -5.41
CA GLU A 20 5.82 -10.02 -5.20
C GLU A 20 4.99 -10.26 -6.46
N LYS A 21 4.66 -11.53 -6.73
CA LYS A 21 3.79 -11.93 -7.82
C LYS A 21 2.40 -12.29 -7.30
N VAL A 22 1.36 -11.80 -7.97
CA VAL A 22 -0.03 -12.15 -7.70
C VAL A 22 -0.32 -13.56 -8.23
N ILE A 23 -0.73 -14.46 -7.35
CA ILE A 23 -1.04 -15.86 -7.67
C ILE A 23 -2.54 -16.07 -7.90
N LEU A 24 -3.37 -15.41 -7.08
CA LEU A 24 -4.82 -15.63 -7.08
C LEU A 24 -5.52 -14.39 -6.54
N VAL A 25 -6.63 -13.99 -7.15
CA VAL A 25 -7.57 -13.00 -6.60
C VAL A 25 -8.88 -13.71 -6.30
N ARG A 26 -9.44 -13.50 -5.10
CA ARG A 26 -10.66 -14.17 -4.67
C ARG A 26 -11.52 -13.29 -3.77
N TYR A 27 -12.81 -13.62 -3.75
CA TYR A 27 -13.76 -13.10 -2.78
C TYR A 27 -13.39 -13.50 -1.33
N ASP A 28 -13.64 -12.60 -0.38
CA ASP A 28 -13.49 -12.86 1.04
C ASP A 28 -14.80 -12.59 1.79
N PRO A 29 -15.38 -13.56 2.52
CA PRO A 29 -16.64 -13.36 3.23
C PRO A 29 -16.53 -12.49 4.50
N CYS A 30 -15.32 -12.17 4.96
CA CYS A 30 -15.10 -11.41 6.19
C CYS A 30 -14.92 -9.91 5.96
N ARG A 31 -14.91 -9.43 4.71
CA ARG A 31 -14.81 -8.01 4.36
C ARG A 31 -15.47 -7.76 3.01
N SER A 32 -15.72 -6.49 2.67
CA SER A 32 -16.31 -6.15 1.38
C SER A 32 -15.34 -6.21 0.20
N ALA A 33 -14.04 -5.99 0.45
CA ALA A 33 -13.01 -6.00 -0.60
C ALA A 33 -12.50 -7.40 -0.90
N ASP A 34 -12.19 -7.66 -2.16
CA ASP A 34 -11.51 -8.88 -2.58
C ASP A 34 -10.07 -8.93 -2.06
N ILE A 35 -9.53 -10.15 -2.00
CA ILE A 35 -8.17 -10.40 -1.53
C ILE A 35 -7.31 -11.08 -2.59
N ALA A 36 -6.04 -10.71 -2.60
CA ALA A 36 -5.04 -11.30 -3.46
C ALA A 36 -4.06 -12.15 -2.65
N LEU A 37 -3.78 -13.37 -3.13
CA LEU A 37 -2.65 -14.18 -2.70
C LEU A 37 -1.42 -13.71 -3.47
N VAL A 38 -0.43 -13.22 -2.73
CA VAL A 38 0.85 -12.77 -3.31
C VAL A 38 1.99 -13.62 -2.78
N ALA A 39 3.00 -13.82 -3.60
CA ALA A 39 4.21 -14.54 -3.22
C ALA A 39 5.47 -13.83 -3.71
N GLY A 40 6.48 -13.80 -2.87
CA GLY A 40 7.81 -13.28 -3.19
C GLY A 40 8.83 -14.00 -2.32
N GLY A 41 9.98 -14.37 -2.89
CA GLY A 41 10.97 -15.20 -2.21
C GLY A 41 10.37 -16.52 -1.72
N SER A 42 10.53 -16.83 -0.43
CA SER A 42 10.06 -18.05 0.24
C SER A 42 8.65 -17.94 0.83
N ARG A 43 8.03 -16.75 0.82
CA ARG A 43 6.78 -16.51 1.56
C ARG A 43 5.57 -16.29 0.66
N LYS A 44 4.40 -16.59 1.21
CA LYS A 44 3.09 -16.26 0.63
C LYS A 44 2.25 -15.55 1.66
N ARG A 45 1.49 -14.54 1.25
CA ARG A 45 0.60 -13.81 2.14
C ARG A 45 -0.62 -13.29 1.39
N TRP A 46 -1.67 -13.04 2.17
CA TRP A 46 -2.90 -12.43 1.66
C TRP A 46 -2.86 -10.92 1.88
N ILE A 47 -3.18 -10.17 0.84
CA ILE A 47 -3.33 -8.72 0.89
C ILE A 47 -4.73 -8.32 0.38
N ILE A 48 -5.14 -7.08 0.61
CA ILE A 48 -6.32 -6.52 -0.07
C ILE A 48 -5.97 -6.34 -1.55
N ALA A 49 -6.82 -6.85 -2.44
CA ALA A 49 -6.67 -6.65 -3.87
C ALA A 49 -7.00 -5.20 -4.25
N THR A 50 -6.27 -4.65 -5.22
CA THR A 50 -6.66 -3.38 -5.86
C THR A 50 -7.63 -3.65 -7.01
N GLU A 51 -8.24 -2.61 -7.54
CA GLU A 51 -9.37 -2.68 -8.49
C GLU A 51 -9.03 -3.47 -9.76
N ASN A 52 -7.87 -3.20 -10.38
CA ASN A 52 -7.46 -3.82 -11.63
C ASN A 52 -6.40 -4.92 -11.45
N MET A 53 -6.23 -5.45 -10.23
CA MET A 53 -5.22 -6.47 -9.95
C MET A 53 -5.56 -7.80 -10.60
N GLN A 54 -4.65 -8.34 -11.39
CA GLN A 54 -4.82 -9.61 -12.11
C GLN A 54 -3.81 -10.67 -11.67
N VAL A 55 -4.16 -11.93 -11.94
CA VAL A 55 -3.26 -13.06 -11.71
C VAL A 55 -2.07 -12.96 -12.65
N GLY A 56 -0.86 -13.03 -12.09
CA GLY A 56 0.39 -12.90 -12.83
C GLY A 56 1.08 -11.55 -12.68
N ASP A 57 0.39 -10.53 -12.18
CA ASP A 57 0.95 -9.20 -11.97
C ASP A 57 2.13 -9.21 -10.98
N ILE A 58 3.10 -8.34 -11.23
CA ILE A 58 4.24 -8.10 -10.35
C ILE A 58 4.00 -6.76 -9.65
N ILE A 59 4.01 -6.79 -8.32
CA ILE A 59 3.82 -5.62 -7.46
C ILE A 59 5.11 -5.30 -6.71
N LEU A 60 5.46 -4.03 -6.62
CA LEU A 60 6.65 -3.56 -5.92
C LEU A 60 6.30 -3.10 -4.50
N ASN A 61 7.11 -3.50 -3.52
CA ASN A 61 7.06 -2.97 -2.17
C ASN A 61 8.38 -2.28 -1.85
N SER A 62 8.34 -0.99 -1.52
CA SER A 62 9.52 -0.19 -1.23
C SER A 62 9.26 0.74 -0.04
N ASP A 63 10.28 0.93 0.81
CA ASP A 63 10.32 1.93 1.88
C ASP A 63 11.17 3.16 1.51
N HIS A 64 11.74 3.18 0.31
CA HIS A 64 12.67 4.21 -0.10
C HIS A 64 11.95 5.50 -0.49
N ILE A 65 12.33 6.61 0.17
CA ILE A 65 11.85 7.96 -0.16
C ILE A 65 12.92 8.66 -1.00
N GLY A 66 12.74 8.62 -2.32
CA GLY A 66 13.62 9.30 -3.28
C GLY A 66 13.45 10.82 -3.27
N ARG A 67 14.43 11.52 -3.87
CA ARG A 67 14.36 12.98 -4.07
C ARG A 67 13.31 13.38 -5.11
N MET A 68 13.11 12.53 -6.11
CA MET A 68 12.08 12.68 -7.14
C MET A 68 10.91 11.75 -6.84
N ALA A 69 9.70 12.16 -7.23
CA ALA A 69 8.53 11.33 -7.10
C ALA A 69 8.63 10.12 -8.04
N VAL A 70 8.19 8.95 -7.56
CA VAL A 70 8.02 7.77 -8.40
C VAL A 70 6.72 7.88 -9.20
N ALA A 71 6.64 7.20 -10.35
CA ALA A 71 5.39 7.00 -11.06
C ALA A 71 4.80 5.66 -10.59
N PRO A 72 3.89 5.65 -9.59
CA PRO A 72 3.40 4.41 -9.00
C PRO A 72 2.49 3.68 -9.99
N ARG A 73 2.57 2.34 -10.01
CA ARG A 73 1.56 1.50 -10.66
C ARG A 73 0.56 1.04 -9.62
N GLU A 74 -0.63 0.66 -10.10
CA GLU A 74 -1.63 0.07 -9.22
C GLU A 74 -1.09 -1.25 -8.61
N GLY A 75 -1.28 -1.43 -7.30
CA GLY A 75 -0.76 -2.58 -6.54
C GLY A 75 0.60 -2.33 -5.87
N ASP A 76 1.36 -1.34 -6.34
CA ASP A 76 2.64 -0.96 -5.73
C ASP A 76 2.42 -0.29 -4.37
N ALA A 77 3.35 -0.55 -3.45
CA ALA A 77 3.37 0.05 -2.12
C ALA A 77 4.64 0.90 -1.96
N HIS A 78 4.44 2.20 -1.76
CA HIS A 78 5.47 3.20 -1.52
C HIS A 78 5.08 4.09 -0.35
N PRO A 79 6.04 4.72 0.34
CA PRO A 79 5.74 5.72 1.35
C PRO A 79 5.12 6.95 0.69
N LEU A 80 4.23 7.65 1.40
CA LEU A 80 3.56 8.88 0.94
C LEU A 80 4.57 9.95 0.51
N GLY A 81 5.76 9.97 1.14
CA GLY A 81 6.87 10.86 0.78
C GLY A 81 7.38 10.65 -0.65
N ALA A 82 7.26 9.45 -1.21
CA ALA A 82 7.73 9.12 -2.56
C ALA A 82 6.68 9.36 -3.66
N LEU A 83 5.39 9.39 -3.31
CA LEU A 83 4.29 9.50 -4.27
C LEU A 83 4.04 10.94 -4.77
N PRO A 84 3.61 11.17 -6.02
CA PRO A 84 3.25 12.50 -6.48
C PRO A 84 1.98 13.03 -5.79
N ILE A 85 1.85 14.35 -5.69
CA ILE A 85 0.61 14.98 -5.18
C ILE A 85 -0.54 14.68 -6.15
N GLY A 86 -1.73 14.41 -5.63
CA GLY A 86 -2.91 14.03 -6.40
C GLY A 86 -3.05 12.53 -6.62
N THR A 87 -2.09 11.72 -6.18
CA THR A 87 -2.16 10.24 -6.30
C THR A 87 -3.32 9.69 -5.48
N LEU A 88 -4.07 8.76 -6.07
CA LEU A 88 -5.08 7.96 -5.38
C LEU A 88 -4.40 6.86 -4.57
N ILE A 89 -4.79 6.75 -3.30
CA ILE A 89 -4.17 5.83 -2.34
C ILE A 89 -5.23 5.05 -1.57
N ASN A 90 -4.89 3.84 -1.12
CA ASN A 90 -5.68 3.03 -0.20
C ASN A 90 -4.78 2.40 0.86
N ASN A 91 -5.36 1.71 1.85
CA ASN A 91 -4.63 0.98 2.88
C ASN A 91 -3.58 1.83 3.64
N VAL A 92 -3.98 3.00 4.12
CA VAL A 92 -3.08 3.95 4.79
C VAL A 92 -2.87 3.56 6.26
N GLU A 93 -1.61 3.64 6.73
CA GLU A 93 -1.22 3.50 8.13
C GLU A 93 -1.46 4.81 8.92
N SER A 94 -1.68 4.74 10.23
CA SER A 94 -1.67 5.95 11.09
C SER A 94 -0.26 6.43 11.38
N GLU A 95 0.64 5.48 11.61
CA GLU A 95 2.03 5.66 11.99
C GLU A 95 2.88 4.64 11.22
N PRO A 96 4.12 4.99 10.82
CA PRO A 96 4.97 4.07 10.06
C PRO A 96 5.17 2.73 10.77
N GLY A 97 4.89 1.63 10.09
CA GLY A 97 5.07 0.27 10.61
C GLY A 97 3.87 -0.27 11.40
N ARG A 98 2.84 0.54 11.63
CA ARG A 98 1.64 0.13 12.38
C ARG A 98 0.67 -0.71 11.54
N GLY A 99 0.87 -0.71 10.21
CA GLY A 99 0.02 -1.39 9.25
C GLY A 99 -1.25 -0.61 8.91
N ALA A 100 -1.85 -0.96 7.79
CA ALA A 100 -3.01 -0.28 7.24
C ALA A 100 -4.23 -0.33 8.18
N GLN A 101 -4.75 0.84 8.54
CA GLN A 101 -5.94 0.99 9.38
C GLN A 101 -7.10 1.67 8.65
N TYR A 102 -6.78 2.56 7.70
CA TYR A 102 -7.75 3.36 6.97
C TYR A 102 -7.86 2.96 5.49
N ILE A 103 -9.00 3.27 4.88
CA ILE A 103 -9.25 3.09 3.43
C ILE A 103 -9.05 1.62 2.98
N ARG A 104 -9.72 0.69 3.69
CA ARG A 104 -9.62 -0.77 3.47
C ARG A 104 -10.85 -1.39 2.81
N ALA A 105 -11.92 -0.61 2.67
CA ALA A 105 -13.20 -1.10 2.15
C ALA A 105 -13.21 -1.12 0.62
N ALA A 106 -14.05 -1.97 0.03
CA ALA A 106 -14.21 -2.07 -1.41
C ALA A 106 -14.53 -0.70 -2.05
N GLY A 107 -13.84 -0.38 -3.15
CA GLY A 107 -14.04 0.85 -3.91
C GLY A 107 -13.64 2.14 -3.18
N THR A 108 -13.08 2.07 -1.97
CA THR A 108 -12.64 3.27 -1.26
C THR A 108 -11.24 3.70 -1.69
N CYS A 109 -11.09 5.00 -1.95
CA CYS A 109 -9.80 5.64 -2.22
C CYS A 109 -9.69 6.95 -1.42
N GLY A 110 -8.45 7.32 -1.10
CA GLY A 110 -8.07 8.64 -0.62
C GLY A 110 -7.18 9.34 -1.62
N VAL A 111 -6.90 10.61 -1.37
CA VAL A 111 -6.05 11.43 -2.24
C VAL A 111 -4.92 12.06 -1.44
N LEU A 112 -3.70 12.01 -1.95
CA LEU A 112 -2.57 12.75 -1.38
C LEU A 112 -2.66 14.23 -1.77
N LEU A 113 -2.94 15.12 -0.81
CA LEU A 113 -3.20 16.54 -1.09
C LEU A 113 -1.93 17.40 -1.10
N ARG A 114 -1.07 17.25 -0.09
CA ARG A 114 0.17 18.04 0.03
C ARG A 114 1.17 17.40 0.98
N LYS A 115 2.42 17.83 0.89
CA LYS A 115 3.53 17.42 1.77
C LYS A 115 4.12 18.64 2.45
N VAL A 116 4.22 18.63 3.77
CA VAL A 116 4.71 19.77 4.58
C VAL A 116 5.60 19.25 5.70
N ASN A 117 6.83 19.77 5.78
CA ASN A 117 7.77 19.53 6.90
C ASN A 117 7.90 18.06 7.34
N GLY A 118 8.03 17.14 6.38
CA GLY A 118 8.16 15.70 6.69
C GLY A 118 6.85 14.97 6.98
N THR A 119 5.71 15.64 6.85
CA THR A 119 4.37 15.05 6.94
C THR A 119 3.65 15.11 5.60
N ALA A 120 2.66 14.25 5.42
CA ALA A 120 1.76 14.21 4.29
C ALA A 120 0.33 14.46 4.78
N ILE A 121 -0.44 15.22 4.00
CA ILE A 121 -1.86 15.44 4.24
C ILE A 121 -2.63 14.67 3.19
N ILE A 122 -3.47 13.75 3.67
CA ILE A 122 -4.31 12.89 2.86
C ILE A 122 -5.77 13.29 3.07
N GLN A 123 -6.58 13.15 2.02
CA GLN A 123 -8.03 13.23 2.12
C GLN A 123 -8.61 11.82 2.21
N LEU A 124 -9.40 11.56 3.26
CA LEU A 124 -10.12 10.31 3.45
C LEU A 124 -11.39 10.27 2.57
N PRO A 125 -12.00 9.09 2.35
CA PRO A 125 -13.27 8.97 1.62
C PRO A 125 -14.41 9.83 2.18
N SER A 126 -14.39 10.11 3.49
CA SER A 126 -15.33 11.01 4.16
C SER A 126 -15.08 12.51 3.89
N LYS A 127 -14.14 12.84 3.00
CA LYS A 127 -13.64 14.19 2.69
C LYS A 127 -12.89 14.87 3.84
N ARG A 128 -12.75 14.21 5.00
CA ARG A 128 -11.92 14.67 6.13
C ARG A 128 -10.44 14.62 5.74
N GLN A 129 -9.70 15.66 6.11
CA GLN A 129 -8.25 15.69 5.97
C GLN A 129 -7.57 15.07 7.19
N MET A 130 -6.54 14.26 6.95
CA MET A 130 -5.72 13.63 7.97
C MET A 130 -4.26 13.92 7.68
N GLN A 131 -3.50 14.27 8.72
CA GLN A 131 -2.06 14.49 8.63
C GLN A 131 -1.34 13.27 9.20
N VAL A 132 -0.36 12.76 8.44
CA VAL A 132 0.43 11.57 8.78
C VAL A 132 1.90 11.80 8.46
N CYS A 133 2.79 11.00 9.05
CA CYS A 133 4.22 11.04 8.71
C CYS A 133 4.44 10.68 7.23
N ARG A 134 5.46 11.26 6.57
CA ARG A 134 5.76 10.94 5.17
C ARG A 134 6.21 9.50 4.91
N GLY A 135 6.62 8.78 5.97
CA GLY A 135 7.07 7.40 5.92
C GLY A 135 5.95 6.38 6.09
N VAL A 136 4.71 6.87 6.30
CA VAL A 136 3.48 6.07 6.14
C VAL A 136 3.30 5.72 4.68
#